data_AF-W2NXN0-F1
#
_entry.id   AF-W2NXN0-F1
#
_cell.length_a   1.000
_cell.length_b   1.000
_cell.length_c   1.000
_cell.angle_alpha   90.00
_cell.angle_beta   90.00
_cell.angle_gamma   90.00
#
_symmetry.space_group_name_H-M   'P 1'
#
loop_
_entity.id
_entity.type
_entity.pdbx_description
1 polymer ?
#
loop_
_entity_poly.entity_id
_entity_poly.type
_entity_poly.pdbx_seq_one_letter_code
_entity_poly.pdbx_strand_id
1 'polypeptide(L)'
;MPYNAKTGACDSQLNKFDWNSNEVFNKFNGFVHTYDPNFVVDETKFNCFTEHIKHIWGGGREDILSYNMKLFAWYVQRPYEKSGACVGLEGEEGCGKNTI
;
A
#
# COMPACT_ATOMS: atom_id res chain seq x y z
N MET A 1 13.06 7.98 -17.52
CA MET A 1 12.08 7.60 -18.55
C MET A 1 10.98 6.82 -17.85
N PRO A 2 9.73 7.31 -17.77
CA PRO A 2 8.68 6.59 -17.05
C PRO A 2 8.17 5.42 -17.90
N TYR A 3 7.95 4.28 -17.26
CA TYR A 3 7.54 3.01 -17.87
C TYR A 3 6.02 2.94 -18.03
N ASN A 4 5.53 2.57 -19.22
CA ASN A 4 4.10 2.33 -19.45
C ASN A 4 3.75 0.86 -19.13
N ALA A 5 3.17 0.63 -17.95
CA ALA A 5 2.84 -0.70 -17.46
C ALA A 5 1.75 -1.44 -18.25
N LYS A 6 0.97 -0.75 -19.10
CA LYS A 6 -0.11 -1.36 -19.88
C LYS A 6 0.37 -1.94 -21.22
N THR A 7 1.47 -1.41 -21.77
CA THR A 7 1.94 -1.77 -23.12
C THR A 7 3.38 -2.28 -23.16
N GLY A 8 4.14 -2.18 -22.06
CA GLY A 8 5.54 -2.59 -22.00
C GLY A 8 6.47 -1.79 -22.93
N ALA A 9 5.96 -0.72 -23.54
CA ALA A 9 6.69 0.10 -24.49
C ALA A 9 7.22 1.38 -23.84
N CYS A 10 8.43 1.78 -24.25
CA CYS A 10 9.09 2.99 -23.77
C CYS A 10 8.87 4.10 -24.82
N ASP A 11 7.71 4.76 -24.76
CA ASP A 11 7.36 5.86 -25.68
C ASP A 11 7.52 7.24 -25.04
N SER A 12 7.82 8.24 -25.88
CA SER A 12 8.17 9.62 -25.53
C SER A 12 6.99 10.50 -25.11
N GLN A 13 5.83 9.92 -24.80
CA GLN A 13 4.63 10.70 -24.46
C GLN A 13 4.58 10.99 -22.95
N LEU A 14 4.70 12.27 -22.60
CA LEU A 14 4.26 12.80 -21.32
C LEU A 14 2.76 12.45 -21.18
N ASN A 15 2.44 11.44 -20.38
CA ASN A 15 1.06 11.06 -20.09
C ASN A 15 0.31 12.30 -19.57
N LYS A 16 -0.63 12.82 -20.37
CA LYS A 16 -1.62 13.79 -19.90
C LYS A 16 -2.44 13.08 -18.83
N PHE A 17 -2.27 13.50 -17.58
CA PHE A 17 -3.02 12.97 -16.45
C PHE A 17 -4.51 13.30 -16.63
N ASP A 18 -5.36 12.28 -16.74
CA ASP A 18 -6.81 12.46 -16.75
C ASP A 18 -7.32 12.53 -15.31
N TRP A 19 -7.55 13.76 -14.84
CA TRP A 19 -8.09 14.05 -13.51
C TRP A 19 -9.50 13.50 -13.26
N ASN A 20 -10.20 13.05 -14.31
CA ASN A 20 -11.53 12.45 -14.21
C ASN A 20 -11.49 10.91 -14.27
N SER A 21 -10.31 10.30 -14.41
CA SER A 21 -10.18 8.85 -14.40
C SER A 21 -10.35 8.29 -12.98
N ASN A 22 -11.03 7.15 -12.84
CA ASN A 22 -11.09 6.39 -11.58
C ASN A 22 -9.76 5.66 -11.26
N GLU A 23 -8.67 6.04 -11.95
CA GLU A 23 -7.35 5.46 -11.80
C GLU A 23 -6.65 6.12 -10.61
N VAL A 24 -6.54 5.40 -9.49
CA VAL A 24 -5.87 5.92 -8.30
C VAL A 24 -4.39 5.57 -8.38
N PHE A 25 -3.54 6.59 -8.37
CA PHE A 25 -2.09 6.41 -8.31
C PHE A 25 -1.67 6.11 -6.87
N ASN A 26 -1.05 4.96 -6.63
CA ASN A 26 -0.46 4.69 -5.32
C ASN A 26 0.95 5.31 -5.25
N LYS A 27 1.24 6.14 -4.24
CA LYS A 27 2.56 6.76 -4.03
C LYS A 27 3.68 5.77 -3.70
N PHE A 28 3.37 4.58 -3.19
CA PHE A 28 4.39 3.56 -2.89
C PHE A 28 5.01 2.96 -4.13
N ASN A 29 4.23 2.78 -5.19
CA ASN A 29 4.68 2.04 -6.37
C ASN A 29 4.65 2.89 -7.66
N GLY A 30 3.99 4.05 -7.64
CA GLY A 30 3.84 4.93 -8.81
C GLY A 30 2.95 4.36 -9.91
N PHE A 31 2.23 3.26 -9.64
CA PHE A 31 1.38 2.59 -10.62
C PHE A 31 -0.08 3.00 -10.47
N VAL A 32 -0.76 3.04 -11.61
CA VAL A 32 -2.21 3.12 -11.72
C VAL A 32 -2.82 1.85 -11.16
N HIS A 33 -3.68 1.99 -10.15
CA HIS A 33 -4.56 0.90 -9.70
C HIS A 33 -5.95 1.10 -10.29
N THR A 34 -6.40 0.13 -11.07
CA THR A 34 -7.78 0.05 -11.57
C THR A 34 -8.63 -0.62 -10.50
N TYR A 35 -9.60 0.09 -9.94
CA TYR A 35 -10.54 -0.49 -8.98
C TYR A 35 -11.51 -1.45 -9.69
N ASP A 36 -11.52 -2.72 -9.29
CA ASP A 36 -12.51 -3.72 -9.73
C ASP A 36 -13.51 -3.97 -8.58
N PRO A 37 -14.79 -3.56 -8.73
CA PRO A 37 -15.80 -3.75 -7.69
C PRO A 37 -16.16 -5.22 -7.45
N ASN A 38 -15.85 -6.12 -8.39
CA ASN A 38 -16.09 -7.57 -8.27
C ASN A 38 -14.86 -8.31 -7.77
N PHE A 39 -13.78 -7.60 -7.43
CA PHE A 39 -12.57 -8.22 -6.92
C PHE A 39 -12.86 -8.92 -5.59
N VAL A 40 -12.77 -10.25 -5.59
CA VAL A 40 -12.89 -11.05 -4.38
C VAL A 40 -11.54 -11.06 -3.69
N VAL A 41 -11.51 -10.50 -2.49
CA VAL A 41 -10.32 -10.43 -1.64
C VAL A 41 -10.04 -11.84 -1.08
N ASP A 42 -8.91 -12.43 -1.47
CA ASP A 42 -8.44 -13.71 -0.96
C ASP A 42 -7.64 -13.50 0.35
N GLU A 43 -8.33 -13.67 1.47
CA GLU A 43 -7.77 -13.46 2.81
C GLU A 43 -6.53 -14.31 3.10
N THR A 44 -6.44 -15.50 2.50
CA THR A 44 -5.33 -16.41 2.75
C THR A 44 -3.98 -15.86 2.30
N LYS A 45 -3.97 -14.97 1.29
CA LYS A 45 -2.75 -14.41 0.71
C LYS A 45 -2.13 -13.30 1.53
N PHE A 46 -2.93 -12.56 2.29
CA PHE A 46 -2.42 -11.47 3.14
C PHE A 46 -2.52 -11.76 4.63
N ASN A 47 -3.06 -12.92 5.02
CA ASN A 47 -3.15 -13.29 6.43
C ASN A 47 -1.77 -13.30 7.13
N CYS A 48 -0.73 -13.76 6.42
CA CYS A 48 0.66 -13.67 6.87
C CYS A 48 1.04 -12.24 7.29
N PHE A 49 0.66 -11.24 6.48
CA PHE A 49 0.97 -9.85 6.71
C PHE A 49 0.18 -9.27 7.90
N THR A 50 -1.12 -9.53 7.96
CA THR A 50 -1.97 -9.04 9.06
C THR A 50 -1.58 -9.66 10.38
N GLU A 51 -1.29 -10.96 10.41
CA GLU A 51 -0.83 -11.67 11.61
C GLU A 51 0.56 -11.19 12.04
N HIS A 52 1.47 -10.90 11.10
CA HIS A 52 2.78 -10.32 11.43
C HIS A 52 2.64 -8.94 12.06
N ILE A 53 1.80 -8.06 11.50
CA ILE A 53 1.55 -6.74 12.11
C ILE A 53 0.92 -6.91 13.49
N LYS A 54 -0.06 -7.79 13.64
CA LYS A 54 -0.73 -8.01 14.92
C LYS A 54 0.23 -8.50 15.98
N HIS A 55 0.97 -9.56 15.71
CA HIS A 55 1.76 -10.27 16.71
C HIS A 55 3.17 -9.69 16.87
N ILE A 56 3.83 -9.31 15.78
CA ILE A 56 5.21 -8.81 15.81
C ILE A 56 5.24 -7.30 16.05
N TRP A 57 4.42 -6.51 15.37
CA TRP A 57 4.45 -5.05 15.54
C TRP A 57 3.59 -4.61 16.74
N GLY A 58 2.40 -5.19 16.88
CA GLY A 58 1.42 -4.82 17.90
C GLY A 58 1.49 -5.62 19.19
N GLY A 59 2.32 -6.66 19.27
CA GLY A 59 2.39 -7.54 20.46
C GLY A 59 1.05 -8.24 20.77
N GLY A 60 0.26 -8.56 19.74
CA GLY A 60 -1.06 -9.16 19.84
C GLY A 60 -2.23 -8.16 19.98
N ARG A 61 -1.94 -6.86 19.96
CA ARG A 61 -2.95 -5.81 20.12
C ARG A 61 -3.72 -5.52 18.83
N GLU A 62 -5.03 -5.75 18.89
CA GLU A 62 -5.96 -5.52 17.78
C GLU A 62 -6.10 -4.03 17.40
N ASP A 63 -5.98 -3.12 18.37
CA ASP A 63 -6.12 -1.69 18.12
C ASP A 63 -4.94 -1.13 17.30
N ILE A 64 -3.72 -1.65 17.53
CA ILE A 64 -2.53 -1.32 16.72
C ILE A 64 -2.67 -1.86 15.31
N LEU A 65 -3.17 -3.10 15.15
CA LEU A 65 -3.45 -3.66 13.83
C LEU A 65 -4.45 -2.78 13.07
N SER A 66 -5.59 -2.45 13.69
CA SER A 66 -6.64 -1.62 13.07
C SER A 66 -6.13 -0.25 12.68
N TYR A 67 -5.31 0.39 13.53
CA TYR A 67 -4.69 1.68 13.24
C TYR A 67 -3.76 1.60 12.02
N ASN A 68 -2.85 0.62 11.99
CA ASN A 68 -1.91 0.46 10.87
C ASN A 68 -2.65 0.17 9.55
N MET A 69 -3.67 -0.68 9.58
CA MET A 69 -4.47 -0.98 8.38
C MET A 69 -5.18 0.28 7.85
N LYS A 70 -5.73 1.12 8.74
CA LYS A 70 -6.33 2.40 8.34
C LYS A 70 -5.29 3.36 7.78
N LEU A 71 -4.11 3.41 8.37
CA LEU A 71 -3.01 4.26 7.89
C LEU A 71 -2.51 3.83 6.50
N PHE A 72 -2.35 2.52 6.27
CA PHE A 72 -1.98 1.99 4.96
C PHE A 72 -3.07 2.20 3.90
N ALA A 73 -4.34 1.96 4.26
CA ALA A 73 -5.46 2.29 3.39
C ALA A 73 -5.45 3.79 3.02
N TRP A 74 -5.16 4.65 3.99
CA TRP A 74 -5.07 6.10 3.77
C TRP A 74 -3.95 6.47 2.79
N TYR A 75 -2.76 5.85 2.89
CA TYR A 75 -1.67 6.07 1.93
C TYR A 75 -2.04 5.73 0.49
N VAL A 76 -2.83 4.67 0.32
CA VAL A 76 -3.30 4.22 -1.00
C VAL A 76 -4.43 5.10 -1.52
N GLN A 77 -5.39 5.45 -0.66
CA GLN A 77 -6.60 6.18 -1.04
C GLN A 77 -6.36 7.68 -1.20
N ARG A 78 -5.45 8.26 -0.43
CA ARG A 78 -5.15 9.70 -0.42
C ARG A 78 -3.68 9.96 -0.72
N PRO A 79 -3.19 9.54 -1.88
CA PRO A 79 -1.80 9.69 -2.24
C PRO A 79 -1.36 11.15 -2.13
N TYR A 80 -2.18 12.12 -2.56
CA TYR A 80 -1.77 13.54 -2.63
C TYR A 80 -1.70 14.26 -1.27
N GLU A 81 -2.24 13.68 -0.22
CA GLU A 81 -2.22 14.24 1.13
C GLU A 81 -1.04 13.67 1.94
N LYS A 82 -0.50 14.42 2.90
CA LYS A 82 0.44 13.88 3.89
C LYS A 82 -0.33 13.37 5.11
N SER A 83 -0.06 12.15 5.56
CA SER A 83 -0.77 11.52 6.68
C SER A 83 -0.52 12.21 8.02
N GLY A 84 0.60 12.92 8.15
CA GLY A 84 1.08 13.46 9.42
C GLY A 84 1.52 12.37 10.42
N ALA A 85 1.52 11.10 10.00
CA ALA A 85 1.89 9.95 10.82
C ALA A 85 3.02 9.15 10.16
N CYS A 86 3.95 8.68 10.98
CA CYS A 86 5.05 7.80 10.56
C CYS A 86 5.02 6.54 11.43
N VAL A 87 5.21 5.37 10.81
CA VAL A 87 5.30 4.10 11.54
C VAL A 87 6.76 3.87 11.92
N GLY A 88 7.04 3.91 13.22
CA GLY A 88 8.33 3.52 13.78
C GLY A 88 8.22 2.13 14.40
N LEU A 89 9.11 1.22 14.00
CA LEU A 89 9.19 -0.13 14.56
C LEU A 89 10.50 -0.29 15.32
N GLU A 90 10.39 -0.63 16.60
CA GLU A 90 11.53 -0.87 17.49
C GLU A 90 11.40 -2.28 18.09
N GLY A 91 12.54 -2.94 18.30
CA GLY A 91 12.61 -4.28 18.85
C GLY A 91 14.00 -4.88 18.67
N GLU A 92 14.22 -6.08 19.16
CA GLU A 92 15.51 -6.77 19.02
C GLU A 92 15.83 -7.09 17.55
N GLU A 93 17.12 -7.27 17.26
CA GLU A 93 17.57 -7.75 15.95
C GLU A 93 16.98 -9.13 15.65
N GLY A 94 16.62 -9.38 14.40
CA GLY A 94 16.03 -10.66 13.99
C GLY A 94 14.53 -10.81 14.25
N CYS A 95 13.86 -9.89 14.95
CA CYS A 95 12.40 -9.93 15.17
C CYS A 95 11.54 -9.67 13.92
N GLY A 96 12.13 -9.62 12.72
CA GLY A 96 11.36 -9.45 11.48
C GLY A 96 10.84 -8.04 11.22
N LYS A 97 11.53 -7.01 11.72
CA LYS A 97 11.19 -5.59 11.44
C LYS A 97 11.25 -5.23 9.94
N ASN A 98 12.11 -5.92 9.18
CA ASN A 98 12.32 -5.70 7.73
C ASN A 98 11.74 -6.81 6.84
N THR A 99 11.00 -7.77 7.42
CA THR A 99 10.53 -8.96 6.69
C THR A 99 9.26 -8.69 5.87
N ILE A 100 8.56 -7.59 6.17
CA ILE A 100 7.42 -7.07 5.43
C ILE A 100 7.91 -6.23 4.24
#